data_AF-A0A7K4IG85-F1
#
_entry.id   AF-A0A7K4IG85-F1
#
_cell.length_a   1.000
_cell.length_b   1.000
_cell.length_c   1.000
_cell.angle_alpha   90.00
_cell.angle_beta   90.00
_cell.angle_gamma   90.00
#
_symmetry.space_group_name_H-M   'P 1'
#
loop_
_entity.id
_entity.type
_entity.pdbx_description
1 polymer ?
#
loop_
_entity_poly.entity_id
_entity_poly.type
_entity_poly.pdbx_seq_one_letter_code
_entity_poly.pdbx_strand_id
1 'polypeptide(L)'
;MEVNFEGEVLKHLKEIAEEAGLKPEGLIEVVMHEFCMGKGGRVYTGRWSKGEVDGVKGMRYAVQWPFRPGFLEADGRLVKRWSEK
;
A
#
# COMPACT_ATOMS: atom_id res chain seq x y z
N MET A 1 0.09 -0.79 16.02
CA MET A 1 -0.36 -0.07 14.81
C MET A 1 -1.45 -0.91 14.22
N GLU A 2 -2.66 -0.38 14.10
CA GLU A 2 -3.81 -1.11 13.55
C GLU A 2 -3.96 -0.71 12.08
N VAL A 3 -3.96 -1.69 11.17
CA VAL A 3 -4.05 -1.45 9.72
C VAL A 3 -5.42 -1.94 9.26
N ASN A 4 -6.25 -0.99 8.81
CA ASN A 4 -7.60 -1.27 8.36
C ASN A 4 -7.67 -1.29 6.83
N PHE A 5 -8.09 -2.42 6.27
CA PHE A 5 -8.39 -2.59 4.85
C PHE A 5 -9.90 -2.65 4.67
N GLU A 6 -10.44 -1.93 3.68
CA GLU A 6 -11.87 -1.85 3.42
C GLU A 6 -12.18 -2.02 1.92
N GLY A 7 -13.44 -2.33 1.61
CA GLY A 7 -13.94 -2.43 0.24
C GLY A 7 -13.21 -3.49 -0.61
N GLU A 8 -12.96 -3.15 -1.88
CA GLU A 8 -12.31 -4.04 -2.85
C GLU A 8 -10.91 -4.50 -2.41
N VAL A 9 -10.18 -3.69 -1.63
CA VAL A 9 -8.84 -4.07 -1.16
C VAL A 9 -8.91 -5.23 -0.18
N LEU A 10 -9.84 -5.19 0.79
CA LEU A 10 -10.03 -6.29 1.73
C LEU A 10 -10.54 -7.55 1.04
N LYS A 11 -11.42 -7.39 0.06
CA LYS A 11 -11.93 -8.51 -0.74
C LYS A 11 -10.79 -9.20 -1.49
N HIS A 12 -9.99 -8.44 -2.22
CA HIS A 12 -8.90 -9.00 -3.00
C HIS A 12 -7.79 -9.60 -2.13
N LEU A 13 -7.50 -9.00 -0.96
CA LEU A 13 -6.59 -9.58 0.03
C LEU A 13 -7.06 -10.97 0.47
N LYS A 14 -8.36 -11.15 0.73
CA LYS A 14 -8.93 -12.44 1.13
C LYS A 14 -8.85 -13.48 0.01
N GLU A 15 -9.13 -13.09 -1.23
CA GLU A 15 -9.02 -13.97 -2.41
C GLU A 15 -7.58 -14.49 -2.56
N ILE A 16 -6.58 -13.61 -2.51
CA ILE A 16 -5.16 -14.02 -2.61
C ILE A 16 -4.75 -14.90 -1.42
N ALA A 17 -5.23 -14.57 -0.21
CA ALA A 17 -4.91 -15.35 0.97
C ALA A 17 -5.48 -16.77 0.87
N GLU A 18 -6.72 -16.90 0.40
CA GLU A 18 -7.37 -18.19 0.15
C GLU A 18 -6.63 -19.01 -0.91
N GLU A 19 -6.28 -18.41 -2.05
CA GLU A 19 -5.49 -19.05 -3.10
C GLU A 19 -4.12 -19.55 -2.59
N ALA A 20 -3.51 -18.81 -1.66
CA ALA A 20 -2.24 -19.17 -1.02
C ALA A 20 -2.40 -20.18 0.15
N GLY A 21 -3.62 -20.52 0.55
CA GLY A 21 -3.89 -21.36 1.72
C GLY A 21 -3.51 -20.70 3.06
N LEU A 22 -3.52 -19.37 3.10
CA LEU A 22 -3.13 -18.56 4.26
C LEU A 22 -4.34 -17.79 4.83
N LYS A 23 -4.20 -17.36 6.09
CA LYS A 23 -5.06 -16.29 6.62
C LYS A 23 -4.59 -14.94 6.09
N PRO A 24 -5.46 -13.91 5.99
CA PRO A 24 -5.07 -12.57 5.55
C PRO A 24 -3.86 -12.00 6.30
N GLU A 25 -3.77 -12.24 7.61
CA GLU A 25 -2.67 -11.78 8.46
C GLU A 25 -1.35 -12.43 8.06
N GLY A 26 -1.35 -13.74 7.79
CA GLY A 26 -0.17 -14.47 7.34
C GLY A 26 0.29 -14.04 5.95
N LEU A 27 -0.64 -13.76 5.04
CA LEU A 27 -0.30 -13.20 3.73
C LEU A 27 0.36 -11.82 3.86
N ILE A 28 -0.17 -10.95 4.74
CA ILE A 28 0.42 -9.63 5.01
C ILE A 28 1.85 -9.79 5.54
N GLU A 29 2.09 -10.71 6.48
CA GLU A 29 3.43 -10.97 7.02
C GLU A 29 4.41 -11.40 5.93
N VAL A 30 4.03 -12.34 5.06
CA VAL A 30 4.86 -12.79 3.93
C VAL A 30 5.16 -11.65 2.98
N VAL A 31 4.16 -10.88 2.58
CA VAL A 31 4.34 -9.73 1.66
C VAL A 31 5.27 -8.69 2.27
N MET A 32 5.09 -8.36 3.54
CA MET A 32 5.93 -7.38 4.23
C MET A 32 7.35 -7.90 4.44
N HIS A 33 7.52 -9.18 4.76
CA HIS A 33 8.83 -9.81 4.89
C HIS A 33 9.60 -9.74 3.56
N GLU A 34 9.00 -10.21 2.46
CA GLU A 34 9.62 -10.16 1.13
C GLU A 34 9.91 -8.73 0.68
N PHE A 35 8.99 -7.81 0.96
CA PHE A 35 9.17 -6.40 0.66
C PHE A 35 10.37 -5.79 1.42
N CYS A 36 10.48 -6.04 2.72
CA CYS A 36 11.57 -5.51 3.56
C CYS A 36 12.92 -6.20 3.31
N MET A 37 12.92 -7.49 2.96
CA MET A 37 14.13 -8.28 2.71
C MET A 37 14.63 -8.19 1.26
N GLY A 38 13.75 -7.80 0.33
CA GLY A 38 14.07 -7.66 -1.08
C GLY A 38 15.10 -6.56 -1.35
N LYS A 39 16.35 -6.94 -1.64
CA LYS A 39 17.36 -6.04 -2.23
C LYS A 39 16.94 -5.64 -3.65
N GLY A 40 16.15 -4.58 -3.78
CA GLY A 40 15.70 -4.05 -5.08
C GLY A 40 14.29 -3.46 -5.05
N GLY A 41 13.50 -3.76 -4.01
CA GLY A 41 12.23 -3.08 -3.77
C GLY A 41 12.48 -1.62 -3.40
N ARG A 42 12.12 -0.69 -4.28
CA ARG A 42 12.14 0.75 -3.97
C ARG A 42 10.72 1.27 -3.99
N VAL A 43 10.33 1.93 -2.91
CA VAL A 43 9.15 2.79 -2.89
C VAL A 43 9.65 4.21 -3.12
N TYR A 44 9.44 4.72 -4.33
CA TYR A 44 9.65 6.14 -4.57
C TYR A 44 8.40 6.88 -4.11
N THR A 45 8.56 7.73 -3.11
CA THR A 45 7.50 8.61 -2.64
C THR A 45 7.70 10.00 -3.22
N GLY A 46 6.64 10.57 -3.78
CA GLY A 46 6.64 11.93 -4.30
C GLY A 46 5.33 12.63 -3.95
N ARG A 47 5.42 13.92 -3.59
CA ARG A 47 4.22 14.76 -3.47
C ARG A 47 3.59 14.92 -4.85
N TRP A 48 2.28 14.76 -4.93
CA TRP A 48 1.52 14.80 -6.17
C TRP A 48 0.41 15.84 -6.08
N SER A 49 0.60 16.97 -6.78
CA SER A 49 -0.29 18.13 -6.69
C SER A 49 -1.70 17.90 -7.23
N LYS A 50 -1.92 16.90 -8.10
CA LYS A 50 -3.26 16.58 -8.61
C LYS A 50 -4.13 15.81 -7.59
N GLY A 51 -3.52 15.27 -6.53
CA GLY A 51 -4.23 14.61 -5.43
C GLY A 51 -4.44 15.51 -4.21
N GLU A 52 -4.28 16.83 -4.35
CA GLU A 52 -4.43 17.78 -3.24
C GLU A 52 -5.89 17.90 -2.80
N VAL A 53 -6.11 17.80 -1.49
CA VAL A 53 -7.42 17.99 -0.85
C VAL A 53 -7.19 18.84 0.40
N ASP A 54 -7.96 19.92 0.57
CA ASP A 54 -7.91 20.82 1.74
C ASP A 54 -6.50 21.34 2.08
N GLY A 55 -5.69 21.67 1.06
CA GLY A 55 -4.32 22.15 1.22
C GLY A 55 -3.28 21.07 1.54
N VAL A 56 -3.68 19.80 1.62
CA VAL A 56 -2.79 18.66 1.82
C VAL A 56 -2.52 18.00 0.47
N LYS A 57 -1.28 18.12 -0.03
CA LYS A 57 -0.84 17.46 -1.26
C LYS A 57 -0.93 15.95 -1.11
N GLY A 58 -1.46 15.28 -2.14
CA GLY A 58 -1.44 13.83 -2.22
C GLY A 58 -0.02 13.27 -2.29
N MET A 59 0.11 11.97 -2.08
CA MET A 59 1.36 11.22 -2.26
C MET A 59 1.17 10.18 -3.35
N ARG A 60 2.13 10.10 -4.28
CA ARG A 60 2.21 9.00 -5.22
C ARG A 60 3.35 8.07 -4.77
N TYR A 61 3.04 6.79 -4.69
CA TYR A 61 3.99 5.72 -4.42
C TYR A 61 4.24 5.00 -5.74
N ALA A 62 5.49 4.95 -6.19
CA ALA A 62 5.89 4.00 -7.22
C ALA A 62 6.40 2.76 -6.48
N VAL A 63 5.61 1.68 -6.51
CA VAL A 63 6.03 0.41 -5.93
C VAL A 63 6.72 -0.37 -7.02
N GLN A 64 8.06 -0.45 -6.94
CA GLN A 64 8.84 -1.31 -7.83
C GLN A 64 8.99 -2.68 -7.15
N TRP A 65 8.01 -3.55 -7.35
CA TRP A 65 8.17 -4.99 -7.10
C TRP A 65 8.91 -5.62 -8.28
N PRO A 66 9.68 -6.71 -8.09
CA PRO A 66 10.42 -7.37 -9.17
C PRO A 66 9.54 -7.85 -10.34
N PHE A 67 8.20 -7.90 -10.20
CA PHE A 67 7.32 -8.46 -11.23
C PHE A 67 6.10 -7.61 -11.64
N ARG A 68 5.78 -6.48 -10.96
CA ARG A 68 4.76 -5.51 -11.42
C ARG A 68 5.04 -4.09 -10.93
N PRO A 69 5.53 -3.18 -11.79
CA PRO A 69 5.56 -1.76 -11.46
C PRO A 69 4.15 -1.17 -11.51
N GLY A 70 3.74 -0.48 -10.44
CA GLY A 70 2.46 0.21 -10.37
C GLY A 70 2.57 1.51 -9.57
N PHE A 71 1.74 2.49 -9.92
CA PHE A 71 1.57 3.71 -9.14
C PHE A 71 0.38 3.53 -8.21
N LEU A 72 0.60 3.64 -6.90
CA LEU A 72 -0.47 3.90 -5.96
C LEU A 72 -0.57 5.40 -5.77
N GLU A 73 -1.73 5.95 -6.08
CA GLU A 73 -2.04 7.36 -5.83
C GLU A 73 -2.86 7.46 -4.55
N ALA A 74 -2.30 8.11 -3.54
CA ALA A 74 -3.01 8.48 -2.32
C ALA A 74 -3.35 9.96 -2.38
N ASP A 75 -4.64 10.28 -2.27
CA ASP A 75 -5.09 11.67 -2.16
C ASP A 75 -4.75 12.26 -0.77
N GLY A 76 -4.95 13.57 -0.62
CA GLY A 76 -4.65 14.29 0.62
C GLY A 76 -5.38 13.73 1.86
N ARG A 77 -6.55 13.11 1.69
CA ARG A 77 -7.33 12.51 2.79
C ARG A 77 -6.66 11.24 3.31
N LEU A 78 -6.25 10.36 2.40
CA LEU A 78 -5.51 9.14 2.74
C LEU A 78 -4.17 9.47 3.39
N VAL A 79 -3.45 10.46 2.85
CA VAL A 79 -2.19 10.93 3.42
C VAL A 79 -2.39 11.46 4.85
N LYS A 80 -3.41 12.30 5.08
CA LYS A 80 -3.72 12.83 6.41
C LYS A 80 -3.96 11.71 7.42
N ARG A 81 -4.81 10.72 7.08
CA ARG A 81 -5.09 9.55 7.93
C ARG A 81 -3.84 8.77 8.33
N TRP A 82 -2.85 8.64 7.43
CA TRP A 82 -1.60 7.92 7.73
C TRP A 82 -0.56 8.76 8.48
N SER A 83 -0.69 10.08 8.44
CA SER A 83 0.28 11.02 9.01
C SER A 83 -0.05 11.46 10.44
N GLU A 84 -1.32 11.30 10.84
CA GLU A 84 -1.77 11.61 12.20
C GLU A 84 -1.16 10.59 13.18
N LYS A 85 -0.41 11.11 14.16
CA LYS A 85 0.15 10.35 15.30
C LYS A 85 -0.89 10.19 16.38
#